data_AF-A0A3R8SAS8-F1
#
_entry.id   AF-A0A3R8SAS8-F1
#
_cell.length_a   1.000
_cell.length_b   1.000
_cell.length_c   1.000
_cell.angle_alpha   90.00
_cell.angle_beta   90.00
_cell.angle_gamma   90.00
#
_symmetry.space_group_name_H-M   'P 1'
#
loop_
_entity.id
_entity.type
_entity.pdbx_description
1 polymer ?
#
loop_
_entity_poly.entity_id
_entity_poly.type
_entity_poly.pdbx_seq_one_letter_code
_entity_poly.pdbx_strand_id
1 'polypeptide(L)'
;MAMRRFGKLGVIHQHADSYSLDYFPIAGQQEAPSIELHPLVVYILSLLDKQWTVEKIVEDLPRHFDIAPEHAQEITDDVDVVFERHFTSQQHEPSGITIDEEAVRTQVRALSQHTPLTTRTTVFKGNRSPFPMTLQWLVTDFCNRKCVYCYQGAPLSSKTEDSSVDIDVIKRLIRETAQLGGKEVLLTGGEPLLREDIYEVMVYALQHGLTPDFISKQFVSVENAKKLAAAGLKDAFFSIDSLEKEAAKSLTGIGGFAKKIGQTVENMVAEGIRVHAKSLLTSLNAHAYTETLETLERLGAHSITIDTYSDNLQRHDDDLHASVAQMHEVRDAVDTFLATQPKLKVYYRSEQIEKDIDYDIDGFVCHNGRTQLLFYPNGDISKCDKKLPGGDMIVGSVLNQSVFEAWNSTALLESLDPPRDKYKGTPCYTCDSFDTCNIRGRCYYGAYMSTGTLYGPQEGACKYMVGVKSVC
;
A
#
# COMPACT_ATOMS: atom_id res chain seq x y z
N MET A 1 -28.44 -10.19 11.80
CA MET A 1 -27.44 -9.32 11.17
C MET A 1 -26.96 -8.37 12.24
N ALA A 2 -25.68 -8.44 12.63
CA ALA A 2 -25.15 -7.70 13.78
C ALA A 2 -25.18 -6.19 13.51
N MET A 3 -25.67 -5.41 14.49
CA MET A 3 -25.76 -3.96 14.43
C MET A 3 -24.36 -3.32 14.36
N ARG A 4 -24.12 -2.46 13.36
CA ARG A 4 -22.92 -1.63 13.23
C ARG A 4 -23.09 -0.38 14.13
N ARG A 5 -22.11 -0.07 14.98
CA ARG A 5 -22.07 1.11 15.89
C ARG A 5 -20.66 1.69 15.89
N PHE A 6 -20.52 3.02 15.90
CA PHE A 6 -19.23 3.71 15.88
C PHE A 6 -18.36 3.25 17.04
N GLY A 7 -17.10 2.89 16.81
CA GLY A 7 -16.24 2.24 17.80
C GLY A 7 -14.81 2.78 17.78
N LYS A 8 -14.30 3.12 18.96
CA LYS A 8 -12.88 3.42 19.30
C LYS A 8 -12.18 4.64 18.66
N LEU A 9 -12.73 5.30 17.65
CA LEU A 9 -12.01 6.35 16.91
C LEU A 9 -11.78 7.64 17.72
N GLY A 10 -12.83 8.21 18.30
CA GLY A 10 -12.75 9.54 18.90
C GLY A 10 -14.11 10.19 19.06
N VAL A 11 -14.12 11.48 19.37
CA VAL A 11 -15.31 12.35 19.47
C VAL A 11 -15.24 13.39 18.37
N ILE A 12 -16.32 13.55 17.60
CA ILE A 12 -16.42 14.67 16.66
C ILE A 12 -16.81 15.92 17.46
N HIS A 13 -15.98 16.96 17.38
CA HIS A 13 -16.25 18.27 17.94
C HIS A 13 -16.65 19.25 16.85
N GLN A 14 -17.77 19.95 17.08
CA GLN A 14 -18.18 21.09 16.26
C GLN A 14 -17.57 22.37 16.85
N HIS A 15 -16.81 23.08 16.03
CA HIS A 15 -16.28 24.41 16.32
C HIS A 15 -17.13 25.46 15.58
N ALA A 16 -16.81 26.75 15.74
CA ALA A 16 -17.57 27.83 15.11
C ALA A 16 -17.63 27.70 13.57
N ASP A 17 -16.49 27.37 12.95
CA ASP A 17 -16.33 27.34 11.48
C ASP A 17 -15.73 26.03 10.95
N SER A 18 -15.53 25.02 11.81
CA SER A 18 -14.90 23.76 11.44
C SER A 18 -15.40 22.59 12.28
N TYR A 19 -15.05 21.39 11.87
CA TYR A 19 -15.29 20.17 12.64
C TYR A 19 -13.96 19.48 12.86
N SER A 20 -13.78 18.87 14.02
CA SER A 20 -12.65 18.00 14.27
C SER A 20 -13.10 16.62 14.72
N LEU A 21 -12.32 15.59 14.39
CA LEU A 21 -12.39 14.29 15.03
C LEU A 21 -11.22 14.18 16.00
N ASP A 22 -11.52 14.31 17.29
CA ASP A 22 -10.56 14.21 18.37
C ASP A 22 -10.49 12.75 18.80
N TYR A 23 -9.34 12.12 18.65
CA TYR A 23 -9.16 10.73 19.01
C TYR A 23 -9.25 10.54 20.53
N PHE A 24 -9.44 9.33 21.04
CA PHE A 24 -9.35 9.13 22.49
C PHE A 24 -7.90 9.23 22.96
N PRO A 25 -7.60 10.03 24.01
CA PRO A 25 -6.26 10.11 24.56
C PRO A 25 -5.86 8.77 25.17
N ILE A 26 -4.60 8.41 25.01
CA ILE A 26 -4.02 7.14 25.47
C ILE A 26 -2.98 7.38 26.56
N ALA A 27 -2.66 6.33 27.30
CA ALA A 27 -1.73 6.39 28.43
C ALA A 27 -0.38 7.02 28.04
N GLY A 28 -0.09 8.20 28.60
CA GLY A 28 1.14 8.96 28.37
C GLY A 28 1.02 10.11 27.37
N GLN A 29 -0.08 10.23 26.62
CA GLN A 29 -0.36 11.43 25.83
C GLN A 29 -1.08 12.49 26.69
N GLN A 30 -0.62 13.74 26.61
CA GLN A 30 -1.29 14.87 27.27
C GLN A 30 -2.54 15.34 26.52
N GLU A 31 -2.52 15.27 25.18
CA GLU A 31 -3.63 15.61 24.30
C GLU A 31 -3.78 14.52 23.23
N ALA A 32 -5.01 14.24 22.84
CA ALA A 32 -5.27 13.29 21.76
C ALA A 32 -5.06 13.96 20.39
N PRO A 33 -4.60 13.22 19.38
CA PRO A 33 -4.59 13.71 18.01
C PRO A 33 -5.98 14.20 17.59
N SER A 34 -6.02 15.22 16.75
CA SER A 34 -7.26 15.79 16.21
C SER A 34 -7.10 16.06 14.73
N ILE A 35 -8.04 15.58 13.91
CA ILE A 35 -8.07 15.89 12.47
C ILE A 35 -9.23 16.82 12.17
N GLU A 36 -9.00 17.84 11.36
CA GLU A 36 -10.08 18.65 10.82
C GLU A 36 -10.85 17.84 9.77
N LEU A 37 -12.17 17.81 9.89
CA LEU A 37 -13.07 17.14 8.96
C LEU A 37 -13.80 18.18 8.10
N HIS A 38 -13.88 17.90 6.81
CA HIS A 38 -14.74 18.68 5.93
C HIS A 38 -16.22 18.50 6.33
N PRO A 39 -17.04 19.56 6.31
CA PRO A 39 -18.45 19.48 6.73
C PRO A 39 -19.26 18.37 6.02
N LEU A 40 -18.99 18.12 4.74
CA LEU A 40 -19.62 17.02 3.99
C LEU A 40 -19.26 15.63 4.54
N VAL A 41 -18.01 15.42 4.99
CA VAL A 41 -17.59 14.16 5.61
C VAL A 41 -18.35 13.96 6.92
N VAL A 42 -18.48 15.01 7.73
CA VAL A 42 -19.25 14.97 8.98
C VAL A 42 -20.72 14.64 8.73
N TYR A 43 -21.31 15.23 7.68
CA TYR A 43 -22.67 14.91 7.26
C TYR A 43 -22.81 13.41 6.92
N ILE A 44 -21.94 12.87 6.06
CA ILE A 44 -21.95 11.45 5.66
C ILE A 44 -21.76 10.54 6.87
N LEU A 45 -20.78 10.83 7.74
CA LEU A 45 -20.53 10.07 8.96
C LEU A 45 -21.77 10.05 9.88
N SER A 46 -22.49 11.16 10.00
CA SER A 46 -23.73 11.21 10.78
C SER A 46 -24.85 10.33 10.20
N LEU A 47 -24.90 10.17 8.88
CA LEU A 47 -25.87 9.29 8.21
C LEU A 47 -25.47 7.81 8.38
N LEU A 48 -24.18 7.50 8.28
CA LEU A 48 -23.64 6.17 8.55
C LEU A 48 -23.88 5.76 10.02
N ASP A 49 -23.71 6.68 10.98
CA ASP A 49 -24.03 6.45 12.40
C ASP A 49 -25.52 6.15 12.62
N LYS A 50 -26.40 6.78 11.83
CA LYS A 50 -27.84 6.47 11.74
C LYS A 50 -28.16 5.21 10.93
N GLN A 51 -27.15 4.43 10.55
CA GLN A 51 -27.28 3.18 9.79
C GLN A 51 -27.93 3.35 8.41
N TRP A 52 -27.72 4.49 7.75
CA TRP A 52 -28.04 4.61 6.33
C TRP A 52 -27.08 3.75 5.52
N THR A 53 -27.57 3.12 4.45
CA THR A 53 -26.70 2.40 3.51
C THR A 53 -25.97 3.39 2.61
N VAL A 54 -24.82 2.99 2.06
CA VAL A 54 -24.05 3.81 1.12
C VAL A 54 -24.93 4.28 -0.03
N GLU A 55 -25.72 3.39 -0.64
CA GLU A 55 -26.60 3.71 -1.77
C GLU A 55 -27.61 4.81 -1.40
N LYS A 56 -28.17 4.73 -0.19
CA LYS A 56 -29.13 5.71 0.30
C LYS A 56 -28.48 7.08 0.53
N ILE A 57 -27.22 7.11 0.99
CA ILE A 57 -26.47 8.35 1.19
C ILE A 57 -26.15 8.98 -0.18
N VAL A 58 -25.68 8.18 -1.14
CA VAL A 58 -25.36 8.64 -2.51
C VAL A 58 -26.59 9.26 -3.19
N GLU A 59 -27.79 8.70 -2.99
CA GLU A 59 -29.04 9.29 -3.50
C GLU A 59 -29.45 10.58 -2.77
N ASP A 60 -29.01 10.78 -1.53
CA ASP A 60 -29.36 11.91 -0.67
C ASP A 60 -28.49 13.14 -0.96
N LEU A 61 -27.19 12.95 -1.21
CA LEU A 61 -26.25 14.07 -1.38
C LEU A 61 -26.67 15.05 -2.49
N PRO A 62 -27.03 14.62 -3.72
CA PRO A 62 -27.46 15.54 -4.79
C PRO A 62 -28.77 16.27 -4.50
N ARG A 63 -29.59 15.79 -3.56
CA ARG A 63 -30.85 16.46 -3.18
C ARG A 63 -30.60 17.67 -2.28
N HIS A 64 -29.47 17.69 -1.60
CA HIS A 64 -29.16 18.70 -0.59
C HIS A 64 -27.99 19.60 -0.96
N PHE A 65 -27.12 19.12 -1.84
CA PHE A 65 -25.88 19.77 -2.24
C PHE A 65 -25.74 19.74 -3.77
N ASP A 66 -25.05 20.75 -4.32
CA ASP A 66 -24.71 20.81 -5.74
C ASP A 66 -23.52 19.87 -6.01
N ILE A 67 -23.81 18.58 -6.09
CA ILE A 67 -22.83 17.50 -6.27
C ILE A 67 -23.33 16.55 -7.37
N ALA A 68 -22.44 16.27 -8.33
CA ALA A 68 -22.74 15.31 -9.39
C ALA A 68 -22.84 13.88 -8.81
N PRO A 69 -23.73 13.02 -9.31
CA PRO A 69 -23.92 11.66 -8.79
C PRO A 69 -22.63 10.83 -8.71
N GLU A 70 -21.75 10.96 -9.71
CA GLU A 70 -20.45 10.28 -9.74
C GLU A 70 -19.57 10.67 -8.54
N HIS A 71 -19.52 11.96 -8.20
CA HIS A 71 -18.75 12.45 -7.06
C HIS A 71 -19.42 12.10 -5.73
N ALA A 72 -20.75 12.06 -5.68
CA ALA A 72 -21.47 11.60 -4.50
C ALA A 72 -21.12 10.14 -4.16
N GLN A 73 -21.02 9.28 -5.17
CA GLN A 73 -20.59 7.88 -5.02
C GLN A 73 -19.14 7.80 -4.53
N GLU A 74 -18.19 8.39 -5.27
CA GLU A 74 -16.76 8.38 -4.93
C GLU A 74 -16.51 8.87 -3.49
N ILE A 75 -17.10 10.02 -3.13
CA ILE A 75 -16.96 10.61 -1.79
C ILE A 75 -17.53 9.70 -0.70
N THR A 76 -18.70 9.09 -0.95
CA THR A 76 -19.35 8.24 0.06
C THR A 76 -18.60 6.93 0.24
N ASP A 77 -18.10 6.32 -0.85
CA ASP A 77 -17.28 5.11 -0.78
C ASP A 77 -15.97 5.36 -0.04
N ASP A 78 -15.29 6.48 -0.30
CA ASP A 78 -14.07 6.85 0.42
C ASP A 78 -14.32 7.02 1.92
N VAL A 79 -15.42 7.69 2.30
CA VAL A 79 -15.81 7.83 3.71
C VAL A 79 -16.22 6.47 4.30
N ASP A 80 -16.98 5.64 3.59
CA ASP A 80 -17.37 4.33 4.10
C ASP A 80 -16.14 3.45 4.28
N VAL A 81 -15.28 3.27 3.28
CA VAL A 81 -14.07 2.43 3.37
C VAL A 81 -13.14 2.85 4.51
N VAL A 82 -12.90 4.16 4.66
CA VAL A 82 -12.03 4.70 5.70
C VAL A 82 -12.59 4.39 7.10
N PHE A 83 -13.91 4.47 7.27
CA PHE A 83 -14.53 4.37 8.59
C PHE A 83 -15.18 2.98 8.87
N GLU A 84 -15.51 2.17 7.86
CA GLU A 84 -16.29 0.90 7.93
C GLU A 84 -15.62 -0.13 8.86
N ARG A 85 -14.29 -0.28 8.78
CA ARG A 85 -13.54 -1.24 9.61
C ARG A 85 -13.32 -0.80 11.06
N HIS A 86 -13.89 0.33 11.47
CA HIS A 86 -13.88 0.84 12.85
C HIS A 86 -15.22 0.66 13.56
N PHE A 87 -16.27 0.29 12.83
CA PHE A 87 -17.55 -0.11 13.39
C PHE A 87 -17.47 -1.57 13.88
N THR A 88 -16.88 -1.79 15.06
CA THR A 88 -16.90 -3.11 15.71
C THR A 88 -18.13 -3.25 16.61
N SER A 89 -18.80 -4.40 16.51
CA SER A 89 -19.79 -4.77 17.50
C SER A 89 -19.08 -5.13 18.80
N GLN A 90 -19.47 -4.47 19.89
CA GLN A 90 -19.11 -4.76 21.28
C GLN A 90 -17.78 -4.17 21.74
N GLN A 91 -17.84 -3.06 22.48
CA GLN A 91 -17.45 -3.07 23.91
C GLN A 91 -17.48 -1.69 24.58
N HIS A 92 -17.65 -0.58 23.86
CA HIS A 92 -17.91 0.73 24.45
C HIS A 92 -19.22 1.29 23.91
N GLU A 93 -20.00 1.99 24.74
CA GLU A 93 -21.11 2.81 24.28
C GLU A 93 -20.57 4.22 23.98
N PRO A 94 -20.42 4.64 22.72
CA PRO A 94 -20.32 6.04 22.39
C PRO A 94 -21.73 6.62 22.21
N SER A 95 -21.93 7.84 22.71
CA SER A 95 -22.99 8.73 22.26
C SER A 95 -22.86 8.91 20.75
N GLY A 96 -23.94 8.68 19.99
CA GLY A 96 -23.94 8.88 18.54
C GLY A 96 -23.45 10.27 18.12
N ILE A 97 -23.13 10.43 16.83
CA ILE A 97 -22.63 11.69 16.28
C ILE A 97 -23.74 12.74 16.44
N THR A 98 -23.53 13.70 17.35
CA THR A 98 -24.46 14.81 17.59
C THR A 98 -23.90 16.05 16.92
N ILE A 99 -24.53 16.46 15.82
CA ILE A 99 -24.17 17.66 15.05
C ILE A 99 -25.43 18.48 14.79
N ASP A 100 -25.28 19.79 14.63
CA ASP A 100 -26.32 20.62 14.05
C ASP A 100 -26.37 20.37 12.54
N GLU A 101 -27.25 19.47 12.10
CA GLU A 101 -27.39 19.11 10.68
C GLU A 101 -27.70 20.30 9.78
N GLU A 102 -28.49 21.28 10.25
CA GLU A 102 -28.83 22.45 9.45
C GLU A 102 -27.60 23.35 9.28
N ALA A 103 -26.81 23.53 10.34
CA ALA A 103 -25.54 24.24 10.27
C ALA A 103 -24.54 23.55 9.33
N VAL A 104 -24.40 22.23 9.43
CA VAL A 104 -23.53 21.43 8.54
C VAL A 104 -23.98 21.59 7.09
N ARG A 105 -25.28 21.42 6.81
CA ARG A 105 -25.84 21.61 5.46
C ARG A 105 -25.58 23.02 4.92
N THR A 106 -25.71 24.03 5.78
CA THR A 106 -25.48 25.44 5.43
C THR A 106 -24.02 25.68 5.05
N GLN A 107 -23.08 25.15 5.83
CA GLN A 107 -21.65 25.24 5.54
C GLN A 107 -21.27 24.49 4.26
N VAL A 108 -21.79 23.28 4.03
CA VAL A 108 -21.53 22.54 2.77
C VAL A 108 -22.06 23.32 1.57
N ARG A 109 -23.27 23.89 1.65
CA ARG A 109 -23.84 24.72 0.57
C ARG A 109 -23.04 25.99 0.31
N ALA A 110 -22.53 26.63 1.36
CA ALA A 110 -21.67 27.81 1.22
C ALA A 110 -20.34 27.44 0.54
N LEU A 111 -19.74 26.31 0.91
CA LEU A 111 -18.51 25.81 0.29
C LEU A 111 -18.73 25.43 -1.18
N SER A 112 -19.84 24.77 -1.50
CA SER A 112 -20.15 24.34 -2.87
C SER A 112 -20.34 25.49 -3.86
N GLN A 113 -20.66 26.71 -3.38
CA GLN A 113 -20.75 27.91 -4.23
C GLN A 113 -19.40 28.40 -4.74
N HIS A 114 -18.30 28.05 -4.06
CA HIS A 114 -16.97 28.55 -4.35
C HIS A 114 -15.99 27.44 -4.75
N THR A 115 -16.31 26.19 -4.43
CA THR A 115 -15.45 25.04 -4.68
C THR A 115 -16.32 23.83 -5.02
N PRO A 116 -16.14 23.20 -6.21
CA PRO A 116 -16.87 21.99 -6.55
C PRO A 116 -16.66 20.91 -5.49
N LEU A 117 -17.72 20.22 -5.07
CA LEU A 117 -17.64 19.11 -4.12
C LEU A 117 -17.18 17.85 -4.87
N THR A 118 -15.89 17.54 -4.74
CA THR A 118 -15.22 16.39 -5.33
C THR A 118 -14.39 15.71 -4.25
N THR A 119 -13.91 14.48 -4.47
CA THR A 119 -12.99 13.81 -3.53
C THR A 119 -11.79 14.71 -3.15
N ARG A 120 -11.27 15.52 -4.09
CA ARG A 120 -10.13 16.42 -3.83
C ARG A 120 -10.42 17.50 -2.78
N THR A 121 -11.64 18.03 -2.81
CA THR A 121 -12.02 19.24 -2.06
C THR A 121 -12.76 18.91 -0.77
N THR A 122 -13.19 17.66 -0.61
CA THR A 122 -14.06 17.23 0.48
C THR A 122 -13.38 16.25 1.41
N VAL A 123 -13.08 15.03 0.95
CA VAL A 123 -12.72 13.95 1.85
C VAL A 123 -11.29 14.11 2.29
N PHE A 124 -10.33 14.23 1.36
CA PHE A 124 -8.93 14.49 1.66
C PHE A 124 -8.21 15.05 0.42
N LYS A 125 -7.33 16.05 0.58
CA LYS A 125 -6.45 16.49 -0.51
C LYS A 125 -5.70 15.27 -1.08
N GLY A 126 -6.07 14.86 -2.29
CA GLY A 126 -5.33 13.85 -3.05
C GLY A 126 -5.63 12.38 -2.74
N ASN A 127 -6.87 12.02 -2.34
CA ASN A 127 -7.28 10.62 -2.14
C ASN A 127 -6.42 9.89 -1.09
N ARG A 128 -6.36 10.48 0.11
CA ARG A 128 -5.53 10.05 1.24
C ARG A 128 -6.43 9.62 2.39
N SER A 129 -6.08 8.60 3.14
CA SER A 129 -6.71 8.23 4.41
C SER A 129 -6.37 9.26 5.52
N PRO A 130 -7.28 9.52 6.49
CA PRO A 130 -7.04 10.46 7.59
C PRO A 130 -5.80 10.11 8.44
N PHE A 131 -5.42 8.83 8.45
CA PHE A 131 -4.22 8.27 9.08
C PHE A 131 -3.61 7.19 8.19
N PRO A 132 -2.34 6.79 8.36
CA PRO A 132 -1.77 5.71 7.57
C PRO A 132 -2.41 4.38 7.97
N MET A 133 -3.03 3.71 7.00
CA MET A 133 -3.56 2.35 7.17
C MET A 133 -2.43 1.33 7.26
N THR A 134 -1.32 1.56 6.56
CA THR A 134 -0.12 0.73 6.62
C THR A 134 1.07 1.57 7.07
N LEU A 135 1.82 1.03 8.03
CA LEU A 135 3.16 1.52 8.34
C LEU A 135 4.16 0.74 7.49
N GLN A 136 4.73 1.37 6.46
CA GLN A 136 5.72 0.74 5.59
C GLN A 136 7.14 1.06 6.07
N TRP A 137 7.92 0.02 6.32
CA TRP A 137 9.28 0.11 6.79
C TRP A 137 10.23 -0.62 5.83
N LEU A 138 11.18 0.10 5.24
CA LEU A 138 12.36 -0.51 4.64
C LEU A 138 13.29 -0.89 5.79
N VAL A 139 13.28 -2.18 6.12
CA VAL A 139 13.94 -2.72 7.32
C VAL A 139 15.45 -2.55 7.25
N THR A 140 16.01 -2.78 6.06
CA THR A 140 17.45 -2.69 5.80
C THR A 140 17.70 -2.34 4.33
N ASP A 141 18.85 -1.72 4.06
CA ASP A 141 19.35 -1.52 2.69
C ASP A 141 20.11 -2.74 2.16
N PHE A 142 20.46 -3.69 3.02
CA PHE A 142 21.27 -4.85 2.68
C PHE A 142 20.43 -6.07 2.34
N CYS A 143 20.93 -6.89 1.42
CA CYS A 143 20.30 -8.14 1.04
C CYS A 143 21.35 -9.24 0.99
N ASN A 144 20.97 -10.45 1.39
CA ASN A 144 21.83 -11.64 1.27
C ASN A 144 21.59 -12.39 -0.05
N ARG A 145 21.03 -11.72 -1.07
CA ARG A 145 20.81 -12.19 -2.44
C ARG A 145 21.32 -11.14 -3.42
N LYS A 146 21.70 -11.57 -4.63
CA LYS A 146 22.18 -10.69 -5.70
C LYS A 146 21.26 -10.81 -6.91
N CYS A 147 19.97 -10.57 -6.68
CA CYS A 147 18.97 -10.68 -7.75
C CYS A 147 19.32 -9.77 -8.93
N VAL A 148 19.26 -10.31 -10.15
CA VAL A 148 19.66 -9.62 -11.39
C VAL A 148 18.68 -8.51 -11.80
N TYR A 149 17.43 -8.59 -11.34
CA TYR A 149 16.34 -7.64 -11.61
C TYR A 149 16.02 -6.71 -10.41
N CYS A 150 16.87 -6.68 -9.37
CA CYS A 150 16.55 -6.03 -8.09
C CYS A 150 16.35 -4.51 -8.23
N TYR A 151 15.11 -4.05 -8.03
CA TYR A 151 14.73 -2.64 -8.13
C TYR A 151 15.38 -1.73 -7.09
N GLN A 152 15.84 -2.26 -5.96
CA GLN A 152 16.53 -1.48 -4.93
C GLN A 152 18.05 -1.48 -5.13
N GLY A 153 18.59 -2.42 -5.91
CA GLY A 153 20.05 -2.55 -6.07
C GLY A 153 20.80 -2.94 -4.79
N ALA A 154 20.08 -3.45 -3.77
CA ALA A 154 20.56 -3.68 -2.41
C ALA A 154 21.98 -4.30 -2.34
N PRO A 155 22.95 -3.66 -1.66
CA PRO A 155 24.28 -4.22 -1.48
C PRO A 155 24.26 -5.62 -0.88
N LEU A 156 25.16 -6.48 -1.37
CA LEU A 156 25.24 -7.86 -0.91
C LEU A 156 25.90 -7.91 0.48
N SER A 157 25.14 -8.33 1.49
CA SER A 157 25.66 -8.60 2.83
C SER A 157 24.85 -9.70 3.52
N SER A 158 25.49 -10.43 4.44
CA SER A 158 24.81 -11.36 5.34
C SER A 158 24.41 -10.73 6.68
N LYS A 159 24.67 -9.43 6.85
CA LYS A 159 24.35 -8.65 8.03
C LYS A 159 23.71 -7.32 7.63
N THR A 160 22.89 -6.79 8.52
CA THR A 160 22.45 -5.40 8.45
C THR A 160 23.56 -4.51 9.02
N GLU A 161 24.20 -3.70 8.17
CA GLU A 161 25.26 -2.76 8.57
C GLU A 161 24.81 -1.30 8.46
N ASP A 162 23.50 -1.08 8.28
CA ASP A 162 22.91 0.25 8.16
C ASP A 162 22.61 0.86 9.53
N SER A 163 22.33 2.17 9.54
CA SER A 163 21.86 2.91 10.70
C SER A 163 20.39 2.60 11.00
N SER A 164 20.04 1.31 11.09
CA SER A 164 18.67 0.86 11.31
C SER A 164 18.11 1.46 12.60
N VAL A 165 16.86 1.94 12.54
CA VAL A 165 16.14 2.47 13.69
C VAL A 165 16.06 1.43 14.81
N ASP A 166 16.21 1.89 16.06
CA ASP A 166 16.12 1.03 17.23
C ASP A 166 14.74 0.37 17.34
N ILE A 167 14.70 -0.85 17.89
CA ILE A 167 13.45 -1.60 18.08
C ILE A 167 12.43 -0.83 18.92
N ASP A 168 12.84 0.00 19.88
CA ASP A 168 11.95 0.79 20.71
C ASP A 168 11.24 1.88 19.90
N VAL A 169 11.92 2.46 18.91
CA VAL A 169 11.32 3.38 17.95
C VAL A 169 10.27 2.63 17.12
N ILE A 170 10.61 1.44 16.61
CA ILE A 170 9.67 0.62 15.83
C ILE A 170 8.43 0.23 16.64
N LYS A 171 8.62 -0.22 17.89
CA LYS A 171 7.51 -0.53 18.81
C LYS A 171 6.65 0.68 19.10
N ARG A 172 7.24 1.88 19.22
CA ARG A 172 6.48 3.12 19.35
C ARG A 172 5.63 3.38 18.10
N LEU A 173 6.22 3.30 16.91
CA LEU A 173 5.49 3.53 15.65
C LEU A 173 4.36 2.52 15.44
N ILE A 174 4.57 1.25 15.75
CA ILE A 174 3.51 0.22 15.71
C ILE A 174 2.35 0.59 16.63
N ARG A 175 2.63 1.02 17.87
CA ARG A 175 1.57 1.45 18.79
C ARG A 175 0.83 2.66 18.25
N GLU A 176 1.54 3.69 17.80
CA GLU A 176 0.95 4.91 17.25
C GLU A 176 0.08 4.63 16.03
N THR A 177 0.55 3.82 15.08
CA THR A 177 -0.24 3.39 13.92
C THR A 177 -1.49 2.62 14.34
N ALA A 178 -1.37 1.65 15.26
CA ALA A 178 -2.52 0.88 15.74
C ALA A 178 -3.55 1.76 16.47
N GLN A 179 -3.09 2.76 17.23
CA GLN A 179 -3.94 3.71 17.94
C GLN A 179 -4.72 4.63 17.01
N LEU A 180 -4.09 5.04 15.89
CA LEU A 180 -4.77 5.79 14.84
C LEU A 180 -5.77 4.96 14.05
N GLY A 181 -5.68 3.62 14.14
CA GLY A 181 -6.59 2.71 13.45
C GLY A 181 -5.97 1.98 12.25
N GLY A 182 -4.66 2.08 12.07
CA GLY A 182 -3.92 1.32 11.08
C GLY A 182 -4.15 -0.19 11.21
N LYS A 183 -3.85 -0.91 10.14
CA LYS A 183 -4.18 -2.33 9.97
C LYS A 183 -2.95 -3.19 9.74
N GLU A 184 -1.89 -2.62 9.19
CA GLU A 184 -0.77 -3.38 8.64
C GLU A 184 0.57 -2.73 8.94
N VAL A 185 1.59 -3.57 9.06
CA VAL A 185 3.00 -3.16 9.00
C VAL A 185 3.62 -3.85 7.80
N LEU A 186 3.99 -3.09 6.78
CA LEU A 186 4.63 -3.62 5.57
C LEU A 186 6.15 -3.56 5.73
N LEU A 187 6.78 -4.73 5.82
CA LEU A 187 8.21 -4.91 6.01
C LEU A 187 8.86 -5.23 4.66
N THR A 188 9.70 -4.32 4.18
CA THR A 188 10.38 -4.41 2.89
C THR A 188 11.84 -3.97 3.01
N GLY A 189 12.47 -3.53 1.92
CA GLY A 189 13.88 -3.19 1.82
C GLY A 189 14.66 -4.31 1.15
N GLY A 190 15.93 -4.47 1.52
CA GLY A 190 16.82 -5.43 0.88
C GLY A 190 16.37 -6.87 1.16
N GLU A 191 16.58 -7.33 2.39
CA GLU A 191 15.98 -8.56 2.89
C GLU A 191 15.46 -8.32 4.32
N PRO A 192 14.15 -8.12 4.51
CA PRO A 192 13.61 -7.75 5.82
C PRO A 192 13.89 -8.81 6.88
N LEU A 193 13.91 -10.11 6.51
CA LEU A 193 14.18 -11.19 7.44
C LEU A 193 15.67 -11.36 7.82
N LEU A 194 16.54 -10.45 7.37
CA LEU A 194 17.96 -10.45 7.73
C LEU A 194 18.20 -9.77 9.08
N ARG A 195 17.31 -8.86 9.51
CA ARG A 195 17.43 -8.16 10.79
C ARG A 195 17.12 -9.10 11.96
N GLU A 196 17.96 -9.10 12.98
CA GLU A 196 17.94 -10.10 14.06
C GLU A 196 16.64 -10.10 14.88
N ASP A 197 16.07 -8.93 15.15
CA ASP A 197 14.88 -8.72 15.98
C ASP A 197 13.57 -8.72 15.18
N ILE A 198 13.59 -8.97 13.86
CA ILE A 198 12.42 -8.78 12.98
C ILE A 198 11.22 -9.64 13.38
N TYR A 199 11.45 -10.86 13.85
CA TYR A 199 10.38 -11.74 14.32
C TYR A 199 9.77 -11.24 15.64
N GLU A 200 10.53 -10.50 16.46
CA GLU A 200 9.96 -9.81 17.64
C GLU A 200 9.06 -8.64 17.21
N VAL A 201 9.50 -7.87 16.21
CA VAL A 201 8.69 -6.78 15.62
C VAL A 201 7.37 -7.31 15.07
N MET A 202 7.40 -8.40 14.30
CA MET A 202 6.19 -9.03 13.74
C MET A 202 5.23 -9.51 14.83
N VAL A 203 5.74 -10.16 15.88
CA VAL A 203 4.92 -10.59 17.02
C VAL A 203 4.32 -9.39 17.74
N TYR A 204 5.10 -8.33 17.94
CA TYR A 204 4.63 -7.11 18.60
C TYR A 204 3.54 -6.41 17.78
N ALA A 205 3.65 -6.36 16.45
CA ALA A 205 2.62 -5.85 15.55
C ALA A 205 1.30 -6.64 15.70
N LEU A 206 1.37 -7.98 15.66
CA LEU A 206 0.20 -8.84 15.83
C LEU A 206 -0.49 -8.64 17.18
N GLN A 207 0.29 -8.49 18.26
CA GLN A 207 -0.23 -8.18 19.60
C GLN A 207 -0.97 -6.84 19.69
N HIS A 208 -0.63 -5.88 18.81
CA HIS A 208 -1.28 -4.58 18.73
C HIS A 208 -2.37 -4.52 17.63
N GLY A 209 -2.72 -5.66 17.04
CA GLY A 209 -3.78 -5.74 16.03
C GLY A 209 -3.37 -5.27 14.64
N LEU A 210 -2.06 -5.09 14.39
CA LEU A 210 -1.53 -4.86 13.04
C LEU A 210 -1.05 -6.18 12.43
N THR A 211 -1.41 -6.42 11.17
CA THR A 211 -0.95 -7.58 10.41
C THR A 211 0.41 -7.26 9.78
N PRO A 212 1.47 -8.01 10.08
CA PRO A 212 2.72 -7.90 9.34
C PRO A 212 2.52 -8.44 7.93
N ASP A 213 2.77 -7.60 6.93
CA ASP A 213 2.97 -8.01 5.54
C ASP A 213 4.45 -7.89 5.22
N PHE A 214 5.01 -8.87 4.52
CA PHE A 214 6.42 -8.88 4.15
C PHE A 214 6.61 -9.76 2.92
N ILE A 215 7.63 -9.43 2.13
CA ILE A 215 8.10 -10.30 1.05
C ILE A 215 9.57 -10.63 1.25
N SER A 216 9.90 -11.92 1.23
CA SER A 216 11.25 -12.38 1.55
C SER A 216 11.76 -13.47 0.60
N LYS A 217 13.08 -13.58 0.47
CA LYS A 217 13.80 -14.72 -0.13
C LYS A 217 14.63 -15.49 0.92
N GLN A 218 14.39 -15.22 2.20
CA GLN A 218 15.14 -15.78 3.31
C GLN A 218 14.58 -17.13 3.79
N PHE A 219 15.48 -17.94 4.33
CA PHE A 219 15.10 -19.15 5.05
C PHE A 219 14.40 -18.82 6.37
N VAL A 220 13.26 -19.46 6.65
CA VAL A 220 12.60 -19.39 7.97
C VAL A 220 12.66 -20.75 8.63
N SER A 221 13.23 -20.79 9.84
CA SER A 221 13.33 -22.00 10.64
C SER A 221 11.96 -22.46 11.16
N VAL A 222 11.86 -23.73 11.56
CA VAL A 222 10.67 -24.27 12.25
C VAL A 222 10.35 -23.48 13.52
N GLU A 223 11.38 -23.05 14.27
CA GLU A 223 11.20 -22.25 15.48
C GLU A 223 10.55 -20.89 15.19
N ASN A 224 11.02 -20.19 14.16
CA ASN A 224 10.44 -18.91 13.76
C ASN A 224 9.03 -19.07 13.17
N ALA A 225 8.79 -20.13 12.40
CA ALA A 225 7.45 -20.46 11.90
C ALA A 225 6.47 -20.69 13.06
N LYS A 226 6.85 -21.48 14.07
CA LYS A 226 6.07 -21.69 15.31
C LYS A 226 5.80 -20.40 16.06
N LYS A 227 6.83 -19.56 16.21
CA LYS A 227 6.72 -18.25 16.89
C LYS A 227 5.69 -17.36 16.20
N LEU A 228 5.73 -17.27 14.87
CA LEU A 228 4.79 -16.45 14.08
C LEU A 228 3.37 -17.02 14.11
N ALA A 229 3.22 -18.34 13.96
CA ALA A 229 1.91 -19.01 14.02
C ALA A 229 1.27 -18.83 15.41
N ALA A 230 2.03 -19.00 16.49
CA ALA A 230 1.56 -18.80 17.86
C ALA A 230 1.13 -17.34 18.13
N ALA A 231 1.73 -16.36 17.45
CA ALA A 231 1.33 -14.96 17.51
C ALA A 231 0.12 -14.62 16.63
N GLY A 232 -0.36 -15.57 15.83
CA GLY A 232 -1.56 -15.42 15.00
C GLY A 232 -1.31 -14.98 13.56
N LEU A 233 -0.06 -15.09 13.05
CA LEU A 233 0.20 -14.86 11.63
C LEU A 233 -0.55 -15.91 10.79
N LYS A 234 -1.28 -15.46 9.77
CA LYS A 234 -2.11 -16.33 8.92
C LYS A 234 -1.58 -16.49 7.51
N ASP A 235 -0.93 -15.47 6.98
CA ASP A 235 -0.43 -15.39 5.61
C ASP A 235 1.02 -14.93 5.62
N ALA A 236 1.86 -15.50 4.76
CA ALA A 236 3.25 -15.11 4.58
C ALA A 236 3.60 -15.09 3.09
N PHE A 237 4.33 -14.05 2.65
CA PHE A 237 4.66 -13.88 1.24
C PHE A 237 6.15 -14.06 0.98
N PHE A 238 6.48 -14.84 -0.04
CA PHE A 238 7.86 -15.10 -0.44
C PHE A 238 8.03 -14.82 -1.92
N SER A 239 9.14 -14.18 -2.30
CA SER A 239 9.50 -14.11 -3.71
C SER A 239 10.07 -15.45 -4.15
N ILE A 240 9.34 -16.18 -4.98
CA ILE A 240 9.76 -17.50 -5.49
C ILE A 240 9.63 -17.45 -7.00
N ASP A 241 10.69 -16.99 -7.66
CA ASP A 241 10.72 -16.82 -9.12
C ASP A 241 10.98 -18.15 -9.86
N SER A 242 11.61 -19.11 -9.18
CA SER A 242 11.81 -20.48 -9.65
C SER A 242 12.19 -21.39 -8.49
N LEU A 243 11.75 -22.64 -8.55
CA LEU A 243 12.24 -23.73 -7.70
C LEU A 243 13.15 -24.71 -8.47
N GLU A 244 13.33 -24.52 -9.77
CA GLU A 244 14.39 -25.18 -10.54
C GLU A 244 15.73 -24.54 -10.17
N LYS A 245 16.72 -25.39 -9.87
CA LYS A 245 17.98 -24.98 -9.23
C LYS A 245 18.78 -23.96 -10.04
N GLU A 246 18.95 -24.16 -11.34
CA GLU A 246 19.81 -23.32 -12.17
C GLU A 246 19.15 -21.98 -12.52
N ALA A 247 17.85 -21.96 -12.82
CA ALA A 247 17.04 -20.76 -12.99
C ALA A 247 16.97 -19.95 -11.69
N ALA A 248 16.74 -20.60 -10.54
CA ALA A 248 16.80 -19.94 -9.24
C ALA A 248 18.16 -19.27 -8.99
N LYS A 249 19.26 -19.92 -9.36
CA LYS A 249 20.62 -19.41 -9.20
C LYS A 249 20.91 -18.27 -10.18
N SER A 250 20.49 -18.37 -11.44
CA SER A 250 20.68 -17.31 -12.44
C SER A 250 19.95 -16.02 -12.03
N LEU A 251 18.73 -16.16 -11.49
CA LEU A 251 17.91 -15.06 -11.01
C LEU A 251 18.46 -14.40 -9.75
N THR A 252 18.83 -15.19 -8.73
CA THR A 252 19.20 -14.69 -7.40
C THR A 252 20.70 -14.45 -7.22
N GLY A 253 21.52 -14.93 -8.16
CA GLY A 253 22.98 -14.86 -8.12
C GLY A 253 23.63 -15.77 -7.07
N ILE A 254 22.86 -16.57 -6.31
CA ILE A 254 23.36 -17.38 -5.20
C ILE A 254 22.77 -18.79 -5.25
N GLY A 255 23.63 -19.80 -5.16
CA GLY A 255 23.23 -21.21 -5.15
C GLY A 255 22.51 -21.63 -3.86
N GLY A 256 21.65 -22.64 -3.97
CA GLY A 256 20.95 -23.23 -2.82
C GLY A 256 19.69 -22.49 -2.37
N PHE A 257 19.28 -21.43 -3.08
CA PHE A 257 18.04 -20.70 -2.83
C PHE A 257 16.82 -21.62 -2.89
N ALA A 258 16.60 -22.33 -4.00
CA ALA A 258 15.43 -23.20 -4.22
C ALA A 258 15.20 -24.20 -3.08
N LYS A 259 16.27 -24.87 -2.62
CA LYS A 259 16.18 -25.80 -1.49
C LYS A 259 15.78 -25.10 -0.19
N LYS A 260 16.41 -23.98 0.14
CA LYS A 260 16.15 -23.25 1.38
C LYS A 260 14.75 -22.64 1.40
N ILE A 261 14.32 -22.03 0.30
CA ILE A 261 12.99 -21.42 0.23
C ILE A 261 11.90 -22.49 0.21
N GLY A 262 12.13 -23.64 -0.44
CA GLY A 262 11.24 -24.80 -0.34
C GLY A 262 11.06 -25.28 1.11
N GLN A 263 12.15 -25.38 1.88
CA GLN A 263 12.07 -25.71 3.31
C GLN A 263 11.30 -24.64 4.12
N THR A 264 11.42 -23.36 3.77
CA THR A 264 10.59 -22.30 4.37
C THR A 264 9.10 -22.56 4.13
N VAL A 265 8.71 -22.91 2.90
CA VAL A 265 7.30 -23.24 2.58
C VAL A 265 6.83 -24.39 3.45
N GLU A 266 7.57 -25.50 3.51
CA GLU A 266 7.22 -26.66 4.36
C GLU A 266 7.06 -26.28 5.83
N ASN A 267 8.03 -25.53 6.37
CA ASN A 267 8.02 -25.14 7.78
C ASN A 267 6.81 -24.27 8.12
N MET A 268 6.42 -23.33 7.25
CA MET A 268 5.27 -22.46 7.50
C MET A 268 3.93 -23.17 7.30
N VAL A 269 3.82 -23.99 6.26
CA VAL A 269 2.61 -24.78 5.98
C VAL A 269 2.34 -25.77 7.11
N ALA A 270 3.39 -26.39 7.68
CA ALA A 270 3.27 -27.31 8.81
C ALA A 270 2.68 -26.65 10.07
N GLU A 271 2.86 -25.34 10.24
CA GLU A 271 2.32 -24.55 11.36
C GLU A 271 0.98 -23.87 11.00
N GLY A 272 0.39 -24.19 9.85
CA GLY A 272 -0.91 -23.68 9.41
C GLY A 272 -0.89 -22.27 8.82
N ILE A 273 0.29 -21.71 8.54
CA ILE A 273 0.44 -20.41 7.86
C ILE A 273 0.27 -20.63 6.35
N ARG A 274 -0.59 -19.84 5.71
CA ARG A 274 -0.74 -19.84 4.25
C ARG A 274 0.45 -19.15 3.61
N VAL A 275 1.13 -19.87 2.72
CA VAL A 275 2.28 -19.34 1.99
C VAL A 275 1.86 -18.88 0.61
N HIS A 276 2.15 -17.62 0.29
CA HIS A 276 1.88 -17.00 -1.01
C HIS A 276 3.20 -16.72 -1.73
N ALA A 277 3.42 -17.36 -2.86
CA ALA A 277 4.55 -17.06 -3.73
C ALA A 277 4.23 -15.82 -4.59
N LYS A 278 5.19 -14.89 -4.70
CA LYS A 278 5.20 -13.87 -5.75
C LYS A 278 6.39 -14.16 -6.67
N SER A 279 6.13 -14.25 -7.96
CA SER A 279 7.11 -14.66 -8.97
C SER A 279 7.22 -13.59 -10.03
N LEU A 280 8.45 -13.26 -10.42
CA LEU A 280 8.73 -12.39 -11.55
C LEU A 280 9.14 -13.23 -12.75
N LEU A 281 8.34 -13.19 -13.82
CA LEU A 281 8.67 -13.76 -15.12
C LEU A 281 9.73 -12.87 -15.80
N THR A 282 10.83 -13.52 -16.16
CA THR A 282 11.94 -12.98 -16.94
C THR A 282 12.25 -13.94 -18.10
N SER A 283 13.13 -13.54 -19.00
CA SER A 283 13.71 -14.43 -20.01
C SER A 283 14.45 -15.64 -19.42
N LEU A 284 14.84 -15.60 -18.14
CA LEU A 284 15.69 -16.61 -17.51
C LEU A 284 14.92 -17.78 -16.87
N ASN A 285 13.61 -17.66 -16.65
CA ASN A 285 12.82 -18.63 -15.88
C ASN A 285 11.52 -19.11 -16.54
N ALA A 286 11.20 -18.69 -17.77
CA ALA A 286 9.99 -19.13 -18.47
C ALA A 286 9.83 -20.67 -18.51
N HIS A 287 10.91 -21.37 -18.88
CA HIS A 287 10.98 -22.84 -18.94
C HIS A 287 10.82 -23.55 -17.58
N ALA A 288 11.01 -22.83 -16.47
CA ALA A 288 11.04 -23.41 -15.13
C ALA A 288 9.67 -23.38 -14.41
N TYR A 289 8.64 -22.79 -15.04
CA TYR A 289 7.34 -22.62 -14.38
C TYR A 289 6.62 -23.94 -14.12
N THR A 290 6.68 -24.92 -15.02
CA THR A 290 6.06 -26.24 -14.79
C THR A 290 6.57 -26.88 -13.50
N GLU A 291 7.89 -27.00 -13.35
CA GLU A 291 8.51 -27.58 -12.14
C GLU A 291 8.21 -26.75 -10.88
N THR A 292 8.20 -25.42 -11.01
CA THR A 292 7.93 -24.50 -9.91
C THR A 292 6.51 -24.66 -9.40
N LEU A 293 5.51 -24.71 -10.29
CA LEU A 293 4.09 -24.91 -9.95
C LEU A 293 3.87 -26.27 -9.28
N GLU A 294 4.36 -27.35 -9.88
CA GLU A 294 4.26 -28.70 -9.33
C GLU A 294 4.92 -28.83 -7.96
N THR A 295 6.06 -28.17 -7.77
CA THR A 295 6.75 -28.16 -6.48
C THR A 295 5.96 -27.36 -5.45
N LEU A 296 5.47 -26.16 -5.77
CA LEU A 296 4.67 -25.36 -4.83
C LEU A 296 3.39 -26.09 -4.40
N GLU A 297 2.70 -26.77 -5.32
CA GLU A 297 1.54 -27.64 -5.01
C GLU A 297 1.93 -28.75 -4.02
N ARG A 298 3.02 -29.47 -4.31
CA ARG A 298 3.52 -30.55 -3.45
C ARG A 298 3.88 -30.06 -2.04
N LEU A 299 4.45 -28.87 -1.92
CA LEU A 299 4.81 -28.25 -0.64
C LEU A 299 3.59 -27.65 0.09
N GLY A 300 2.42 -27.59 -0.55
CA GLY A 300 1.18 -27.07 0.04
C GLY A 300 1.09 -25.54 0.08
N ALA A 301 1.79 -24.83 -0.81
CA ALA A 301 1.64 -23.37 -0.93
C ALA A 301 0.18 -23.00 -1.29
N HIS A 302 -0.27 -21.85 -0.79
CA HIS A 302 -1.66 -21.41 -0.97
C HIS A 302 -1.89 -20.79 -2.35
N SER A 303 -0.97 -19.94 -2.79
CA SER A 303 -1.06 -19.30 -4.11
C SER A 303 0.29 -18.92 -4.68
N ILE A 304 0.30 -18.66 -5.98
CA ILE A 304 1.38 -17.97 -6.69
C ILE A 304 0.79 -16.83 -7.54
N THR A 305 1.40 -15.65 -7.47
CA THR A 305 1.16 -14.56 -8.41
C THR A 305 2.37 -14.42 -9.31
N ILE A 306 2.15 -14.45 -10.63
CA ILE A 306 3.16 -14.33 -11.67
C ILE A 306 2.99 -12.96 -12.32
N ASP A 307 3.93 -12.06 -12.05
CA ASP A 307 4.06 -10.74 -12.67
C ASP A 307 5.18 -10.78 -13.71
N THR A 308 5.11 -9.93 -14.74
CA THR A 308 6.20 -9.75 -15.70
C THR A 308 7.22 -8.75 -15.20
N TYR A 309 8.50 -9.02 -15.46
CA TYR A 309 9.59 -8.07 -15.21
C TYR A 309 9.30 -6.70 -15.85
N SER A 310 9.67 -5.65 -15.14
CA SER A 310 9.56 -4.26 -15.59
C SER A 310 10.82 -3.48 -15.25
N ASP A 311 11.04 -2.41 -16.02
CA ASP A 311 12.25 -1.61 -15.93
C ASP A 311 12.40 -0.92 -14.57
N ASN A 312 13.65 -0.74 -14.17
CA ASN A 312 14.01 -0.04 -12.95
C ASN A 312 15.38 0.63 -13.09
N LEU A 313 15.65 1.64 -12.26
CA LEU A 313 16.89 2.41 -12.26
C LEU A 313 18.10 1.70 -11.64
N GLN A 314 17.91 0.53 -11.03
CA GLN A 314 18.96 -0.13 -10.24
C GLN A 314 19.58 -1.29 -11.02
N ARG A 315 19.17 -2.53 -10.74
CA ARG A 315 19.65 -3.69 -11.51
C ARG A 315 18.63 -4.00 -12.59
N HIS A 316 18.93 -3.50 -13.79
CA HIS A 316 18.13 -3.69 -14.97
C HIS A 316 19.02 -4.07 -16.16
N ASP A 317 18.46 -4.95 -16.99
CA ASP A 317 19.00 -5.38 -18.28
C ASP A 317 17.79 -5.67 -19.19
N ASP A 318 17.82 -5.16 -20.42
CA ASP A 318 16.76 -5.34 -21.41
C ASP A 318 16.58 -6.83 -21.78
N ASP A 319 17.67 -7.61 -21.71
CA ASP A 319 17.65 -9.03 -22.02
C ASP A 319 16.86 -9.85 -20.98
N LEU A 320 16.48 -9.27 -19.83
CA LEU A 320 15.64 -9.91 -18.82
C LEU A 320 14.15 -9.92 -19.21
N HIS A 321 13.74 -9.13 -20.20
CA HIS A 321 12.36 -9.14 -20.68
C HIS A 321 12.02 -10.48 -21.33
N ALA A 322 10.95 -11.13 -20.86
CA ALA A 322 10.48 -12.35 -21.47
C ALA A 322 9.95 -12.06 -22.89
N SER A 323 10.40 -12.86 -23.86
CA SER A 323 9.86 -12.79 -25.22
C SER A 323 8.39 -13.22 -25.27
N VAL A 324 7.68 -12.86 -26.34
CA VAL A 324 6.30 -13.32 -26.57
C VAL A 324 6.19 -14.85 -26.55
N ALA A 325 7.17 -15.54 -27.14
CA ALA A 325 7.21 -17.01 -27.12
C ALA A 325 7.34 -17.57 -25.70
N GLN A 326 8.16 -16.93 -24.86
CA GLN A 326 8.30 -17.32 -23.45
C GLN A 326 7.05 -17.01 -22.62
N MET A 327 6.38 -15.89 -22.89
CA MET A 327 5.09 -15.58 -22.25
C MET A 327 4.02 -16.61 -22.62
N HIS A 328 4.01 -17.11 -23.86
CA HIS A 328 3.15 -18.21 -24.29
C HIS A 328 3.54 -19.54 -23.64
N GLU A 329 4.84 -19.85 -23.56
CA GLU A 329 5.34 -21.05 -22.86
C GLU A 329 4.85 -21.10 -21.40
N VAL A 330 4.93 -19.97 -20.68
CA VAL A 330 4.45 -19.87 -19.30
C VAL A 330 2.93 -20.05 -19.24
N ARG A 331 2.20 -19.51 -20.22
CA ARG A 331 0.74 -19.67 -20.31
C ARG A 331 0.37 -21.14 -20.49
N ASP A 332 0.99 -21.83 -21.44
CA ASP A 332 0.75 -23.25 -21.70
C ASP A 332 1.06 -24.10 -20.45
N ALA A 333 2.13 -23.77 -19.72
CA ALA A 333 2.47 -24.41 -18.46
C ALA A 333 1.39 -24.17 -17.37
N VAL A 334 0.91 -22.93 -17.23
CA VAL A 334 -0.17 -22.58 -16.29
C VAL A 334 -1.47 -23.29 -16.65
N ASP A 335 -1.89 -23.27 -17.91
CA ASP A 335 -3.14 -23.89 -18.38
C ASP A 335 -3.11 -25.41 -18.19
N THR A 336 -1.98 -26.04 -18.55
CA THR A 336 -1.76 -27.48 -18.34
C THR A 336 -1.82 -27.83 -16.85
N PHE A 337 -1.19 -27.03 -16.00
CA PHE A 337 -1.21 -27.24 -14.56
C PHE A 337 -2.62 -27.08 -13.98
N LEU A 338 -3.36 -26.02 -14.35
CA LEU A 338 -4.72 -25.77 -13.89
C LEU A 338 -5.72 -26.84 -14.36
N ALA A 339 -5.50 -27.46 -15.53
CA ALA A 339 -6.31 -28.58 -16.01
C ALA A 339 -6.25 -29.81 -15.08
N THR A 340 -5.23 -29.93 -14.23
CA THR A 340 -5.11 -30.99 -13.21
C THR A 340 -5.96 -30.76 -11.96
N GLN A 341 -6.65 -29.61 -11.86
CA GLN A 341 -7.41 -29.16 -10.69
C GLN A 341 -6.57 -29.10 -9.39
N PRO A 342 -5.45 -28.37 -9.39
CA PRO A 342 -4.56 -28.25 -8.24
C PRO A 342 -5.21 -27.45 -7.10
N LYS A 343 -4.67 -27.56 -5.88
CA LYS A 343 -5.09 -26.73 -4.74
C LYS A 343 -4.44 -25.35 -4.77
N LEU A 344 -3.25 -25.24 -5.33
CA LEU A 344 -2.49 -24.01 -5.52
C LEU A 344 -3.29 -23.06 -6.42
N LYS A 345 -3.57 -21.86 -5.91
CA LYS A 345 -4.19 -20.79 -6.72
C LYS A 345 -3.12 -20.09 -7.56
N VAL A 346 -3.32 -20.00 -8.86
CA VAL A 346 -2.38 -19.35 -9.79
C VAL A 346 -3.00 -18.08 -10.34
N TYR A 347 -2.28 -16.96 -10.22
CA TYR A 347 -2.66 -15.66 -10.76
C TYR A 347 -1.59 -15.16 -11.73
N TYR A 348 -1.86 -15.20 -13.04
CA TYR A 348 -0.94 -14.70 -14.06
C TYR A 348 -1.41 -13.34 -14.58
N ARG A 349 -0.69 -12.26 -14.21
CA ARG A 349 -1.19 -10.89 -14.40
C ARG A 349 -1.00 -10.30 -15.80
N SER A 350 -0.10 -10.84 -16.63
CA SER A 350 0.13 -10.29 -17.98
C SER A 350 -1.14 -10.33 -18.86
N GLU A 351 -2.10 -11.20 -18.54
CA GLU A 351 -3.40 -11.29 -19.23
C GLU A 351 -4.49 -10.34 -18.72
N GLN A 352 -4.35 -9.72 -17.54
CA GLN A 352 -5.37 -8.76 -17.07
C GLN A 352 -5.37 -7.45 -17.86
N ILE A 353 -4.37 -7.25 -18.73
CA ILE A 353 -4.28 -6.11 -19.64
C ILE A 353 -5.06 -6.38 -20.96
N GLU A 354 -5.25 -7.65 -21.35
CA GLU A 354 -5.89 -8.02 -22.63
C GLU A 354 -7.36 -8.47 -22.52
N LYS A 355 -7.85 -8.85 -21.33
CA LYS A 355 -9.28 -9.14 -21.14
C LYS A 355 -10.01 -7.83 -20.86
N ASP A 356 -11.07 -7.57 -21.62
CA ASP A 356 -12.05 -6.46 -21.53
C ASP A 356 -12.60 -6.27 -20.11
N ILE A 357 -11.78 -5.78 -19.20
CA ILE A 357 -12.22 -5.12 -17.98
C ILE A 357 -12.42 -3.68 -18.42
N ASP A 358 -13.69 -3.29 -18.54
CA ASP A 358 -14.09 -1.89 -18.62
C ASP A 358 -13.41 -1.19 -17.42
N TYR A 359 -12.34 -0.42 -17.70
CA TYR A 359 -11.55 0.25 -16.67
C TYR A 359 -12.35 1.44 -16.13
N ASP A 360 -13.43 1.17 -15.40
CA ASP A 360 -14.02 2.11 -14.46
C ASP A 360 -13.12 2.16 -13.23
N ILE A 361 -11.99 2.88 -13.41
CA ILE A 361 -10.99 3.30 -12.43
C ILE A 361 -10.20 2.16 -11.75
N ASP A 362 -9.11 1.70 -12.38
CA ASP A 362 -8.03 1.00 -11.66
C ASP A 362 -6.66 1.15 -12.35
N GLY A 363 -6.18 2.40 -12.40
CA GLY A 363 -4.79 2.72 -12.73
C GLY A 363 -3.90 2.57 -11.48
N PHE A 364 -2.61 2.33 -11.64
CA PHE A 364 -1.63 2.30 -10.55
C PHE A 364 -1.77 3.51 -9.61
N VAL A 365 -2.42 3.36 -8.45
CA VAL A 365 -2.50 4.40 -7.42
C VAL A 365 -1.31 4.23 -6.47
N CYS A 366 -0.46 5.25 -6.39
CA CYS A 366 0.62 5.26 -5.41
C CYS A 366 0.05 5.42 -3.99
N HIS A 367 0.17 4.37 -3.18
CA HIS A 367 -0.32 4.34 -1.80
C HIS A 367 0.53 5.16 -0.82
N ASN A 368 1.79 5.45 -1.15
CA ASN A 368 2.70 6.19 -0.26
C ASN A 368 2.24 7.64 -0.06
N GLY A 369 2.10 8.02 1.20
CA GLY A 369 1.51 9.29 1.65
C GLY A 369 0.00 9.37 1.50
N ARG A 370 -0.67 8.36 0.91
CA ARG A 370 -2.13 8.29 0.77
C ARG A 370 -2.76 7.31 1.74
N THR A 371 -2.29 6.07 1.76
CA THR A 371 -2.73 5.07 2.73
C THR A 371 -1.56 4.47 3.51
N GLN A 372 -0.32 4.74 3.09
CA GLN A 372 0.88 4.17 3.68
C GLN A 372 1.87 5.26 4.09
N LEU A 373 2.35 5.20 5.33
CA LEU A 373 3.49 6.03 5.77
C LEU A 373 4.76 5.20 5.61
N LEU A 374 5.64 5.65 4.72
CA LEU A 374 6.89 4.96 4.40
C LEU A 374 8.09 5.61 5.08
N PHE A 375 8.97 4.79 5.67
CA PHE A 375 10.27 5.23 6.15
C PHE A 375 11.40 4.23 5.90
N TYR A 376 12.61 4.77 5.78
CA TYR A 376 13.86 4.06 5.50
C TYR A 376 14.52 3.49 6.76
N PRO A 377 15.57 2.65 6.63
CA PRO A 377 16.25 2.05 7.77
C PRO A 377 16.73 3.11 8.78
N ASN A 378 17.20 4.25 8.31
CA ASN A 378 17.66 5.38 9.13
C ASN A 378 16.55 6.21 9.79
N GLY A 379 15.29 5.90 9.51
CA GLY A 379 14.13 6.61 10.03
C GLY A 379 13.67 7.79 9.17
N ASP A 380 14.32 8.07 8.05
CA ASP A 380 13.84 9.12 7.13
C ASP A 380 12.52 8.68 6.48
N ILE A 381 11.54 9.57 6.50
CA ILE A 381 10.23 9.36 5.88
C ILE A 381 10.34 9.75 4.41
N SER A 382 9.92 8.86 3.50
CA SER A 382 10.04 9.05 2.06
C SER A 382 8.70 8.87 1.34
N LYS A 383 8.54 9.52 0.19
CA LYS A 383 7.38 9.32 -0.70
C LYS A 383 7.49 8.05 -1.57
N CYS A 384 8.67 7.48 -1.72
CA CYS A 384 8.87 6.26 -2.51
C CYS A 384 9.94 5.38 -1.88
N ASP A 385 9.77 4.07 -2.00
CA ASP A 385 10.74 3.07 -1.59
C ASP A 385 11.86 2.88 -2.63
N LYS A 386 11.64 3.37 -3.85
CA LYS A 386 12.64 3.38 -4.91
C LYS A 386 13.52 4.63 -4.80
N LYS A 387 14.76 4.42 -4.34
CA LYS A 387 15.77 5.46 -4.21
C LYS A 387 16.14 6.08 -5.57
N LEU A 388 16.28 7.40 -5.60
CA LEU A 388 16.58 8.17 -6.81
C LEU A 388 18.03 8.69 -6.80
N PRO A 389 18.68 8.80 -7.98
CA PRO A 389 19.96 9.50 -8.09
C PRO A 389 19.81 10.99 -7.74
N GLY A 390 20.50 11.45 -6.69
CA GLY A 390 20.62 12.88 -6.37
C GLY A 390 19.77 13.41 -5.21
N GLY A 391 19.04 12.54 -4.50
CA GLY A 391 18.31 12.92 -3.28
C GLY A 391 16.95 12.25 -3.21
N ASP A 392 16.71 11.53 -2.12
CA ASP A 392 15.44 10.85 -1.89
C ASP A 392 14.30 11.86 -1.66
N MET A 393 13.08 11.44 -1.96
CA MET A 393 11.85 12.21 -1.71
C MET A 393 11.52 12.24 -0.20
N ILE A 394 12.49 12.70 0.60
CA ILE A 394 12.42 12.76 2.05
C ILE A 394 11.52 13.92 2.46
N VAL A 395 10.59 13.62 3.37
CA VAL A 395 9.56 14.55 3.84
C VAL A 395 9.47 14.62 5.36
N GLY A 396 10.35 13.93 6.08
CA GLY A 396 10.38 13.96 7.54
C GLY A 396 11.27 12.87 8.12
N SER A 397 11.17 12.66 9.44
CA SER A 397 11.85 11.57 10.14
C SER A 397 11.00 11.03 11.27
N VAL A 398 10.89 9.70 11.35
CA VAL A 398 10.24 9.04 12.48
C VAL A 398 11.06 9.16 13.77
N LEU A 399 12.30 9.65 13.74
CA LEU A 399 13.10 9.81 14.95
C LEU A 399 12.62 10.97 15.82
N ASN A 400 12.03 11.99 15.22
CA ASN A 400 11.60 13.22 15.90
C ASN A 400 10.11 13.56 15.69
N GLN A 401 9.38 12.77 14.91
CA GLN A 401 7.94 12.90 14.70
C GLN A 401 7.21 11.62 15.15
N SER A 402 6.05 11.78 15.76
CA SER A 402 5.04 10.72 15.85
C SER A 402 4.48 10.39 14.47
N VAL A 403 3.86 9.22 14.33
CA VAL A 403 3.15 8.81 13.08
C VAL A 403 2.14 9.88 12.66
N PHE A 404 1.43 10.48 13.60
CA PHE A 404 0.41 11.50 13.31
C PHE A 404 1.02 12.81 12.79
N GLU A 405 2.07 13.32 13.45
CA GLU A 405 2.77 14.53 13.03
C GLU A 405 3.43 14.34 11.66
N ALA A 406 4.06 13.20 11.43
CA ALA A 406 4.61 12.81 10.15
C ALA A 406 3.53 12.82 9.04
N TRP A 407 2.41 12.15 9.30
CA TRP A 407 1.31 12.01 8.36
C TRP A 407 0.70 13.35 7.97
N ASN A 408 0.57 14.29 8.91
CA ASN A 408 -0.02 15.60 8.68
C ASN A 408 1.00 16.72 8.42
N SER A 409 2.28 16.36 8.24
CA SER A 409 3.32 17.35 8.00
C SER A 409 3.11 18.10 6.68
N THR A 410 3.41 19.40 6.68
CA THR A 410 3.38 20.23 5.46
C THR A 410 4.23 19.62 4.35
N ALA A 411 5.41 19.08 4.69
CA ALA A 411 6.31 18.46 3.73
C ALA A 411 5.69 17.24 3.03
N LEU A 412 5.02 16.33 3.77
CA LEU A 412 4.35 15.19 3.15
C LEU A 412 3.18 15.66 2.27
N LEU A 413 2.36 16.59 2.76
CA LEU A 413 1.19 17.10 2.02
C LEU A 413 1.59 17.83 0.72
N GLU A 414 2.59 18.71 0.77
CA GLU A 414 3.13 19.39 -0.42
C GLU A 414 3.85 18.43 -1.37
N SER A 415 4.37 17.32 -0.85
CA SER A 415 4.94 16.29 -1.72
C SER A 415 3.86 15.63 -2.57
N LEU A 416 2.64 15.41 -2.04
CA LEU A 416 1.54 14.70 -2.71
C LEU A 416 0.89 15.51 -3.83
N ASP A 417 0.76 16.81 -3.64
CA ASP A 417 0.21 17.76 -4.62
C ASP A 417 1.14 18.98 -4.77
N PRO A 418 2.30 18.81 -5.44
CA PRO A 418 3.28 19.89 -5.53
C PRO A 418 2.75 21.05 -6.38
N PRO A 419 3.10 22.30 -6.05
CA PRO A 419 2.61 23.46 -6.79
C PRO A 419 3.05 23.38 -8.26
N ARG A 420 2.15 23.81 -9.16
CA ARG A 420 2.36 23.74 -10.62
C ARG A 420 3.67 24.39 -11.08
N ASP A 421 4.14 25.39 -10.35
CA ASP A 421 5.43 26.05 -10.59
C ASP A 421 6.65 25.12 -10.57
N LYS A 422 6.61 24.00 -9.83
CA LYS A 422 7.69 23.00 -9.85
C LYS A 422 7.79 22.26 -11.19
N TYR A 423 6.76 22.35 -12.03
CA TYR A 423 6.69 21.67 -13.33
C TYR A 423 7.14 22.57 -14.49
N LYS A 424 7.54 23.82 -14.23
CA LYS A 424 8.02 24.76 -15.26
C LYS A 424 9.10 24.12 -16.14
N GLY A 425 8.93 24.23 -17.45
CA GLY A 425 9.82 23.62 -18.44
C GLY A 425 9.45 22.18 -18.83
N THR A 426 8.36 21.62 -18.30
CA THR A 426 7.83 20.31 -18.70
C THR A 426 6.44 20.43 -19.32
N PRO A 427 5.99 19.43 -20.13
CA PRO A 427 4.63 19.41 -20.66
C PRO A 427 3.54 19.48 -19.58
N CYS A 428 3.83 19.06 -18.35
CA CYS A 428 2.87 19.10 -17.24
C CYS A 428 2.53 20.53 -16.80
N TYR A 429 3.41 21.52 -17.01
CA TYR A 429 3.18 22.90 -16.57
C TYR A 429 1.94 23.54 -17.20
N THR A 430 1.69 23.24 -18.47
CA THR A 430 0.55 23.78 -19.24
C THR A 430 -0.54 22.74 -19.48
N CYS A 431 -0.45 21.55 -18.87
CA CYS A 431 -1.39 20.45 -19.10
C CYS A 431 -2.73 20.71 -18.41
N ASP A 432 -3.83 20.70 -19.16
CA ASP A 432 -5.18 20.94 -18.63
C ASP A 432 -5.63 19.87 -17.62
N SER A 433 -5.08 18.66 -17.71
CA SER A 433 -5.34 17.56 -16.78
C SER A 433 -4.36 17.50 -15.59
N PHE A 434 -3.55 18.54 -15.37
CA PHE A 434 -2.53 18.59 -14.31
C PHE A 434 -3.10 18.23 -12.95
N ASP A 435 -4.23 18.84 -12.62
CA ASP A 435 -4.93 18.68 -11.35
C ASP A 435 -5.43 17.24 -11.16
N THR A 436 -6.16 16.70 -12.13
CA THR A 436 -6.65 15.32 -12.14
C THR A 436 -5.51 14.30 -11.98
N CYS A 437 -4.40 14.52 -12.66
CA CYS A 437 -3.23 13.64 -12.62
C CYS A 437 -2.56 13.59 -11.24
N ASN A 438 -2.47 14.74 -10.54
CA ASN A 438 -1.91 14.77 -9.18
C ASN A 438 -2.86 14.15 -8.16
N ILE A 439 -4.17 14.38 -8.28
CA ILE A 439 -5.19 13.77 -7.39
C ILE A 439 -5.14 12.25 -7.47
N ARG A 440 -5.13 11.69 -8.69
CA ARG A 440 -5.14 10.24 -8.94
C ARG A 440 -3.83 9.53 -8.57
N GLY A 441 -2.79 10.27 -8.18
CA GLY A 441 -1.57 9.67 -7.63
C GLY A 441 -0.56 9.21 -8.67
N ARG A 442 -0.13 10.13 -9.54
CA ARG A 442 0.94 9.90 -10.51
C ARG A 442 2.23 9.32 -9.91
N CYS A 443 2.94 8.50 -10.69
CA CYS A 443 4.23 7.94 -10.29
C CYS A 443 5.38 8.93 -10.54
N TYR A 444 5.94 9.50 -9.47
CA TYR A 444 7.08 10.41 -9.52
C TYR A 444 8.38 9.69 -9.91
N TYR A 445 8.53 8.44 -9.48
CA TYR A 445 9.63 7.58 -9.90
C TYR A 445 9.58 7.31 -11.42
N GLY A 446 8.40 6.96 -11.94
CA GLY A 446 8.19 6.75 -13.36
C GLY A 446 8.43 8.02 -14.19
N ALA A 447 7.98 9.18 -13.70
CA ALA A 447 8.30 10.47 -14.32
C ALA A 447 9.82 10.71 -14.40
N TYR A 448 10.54 10.42 -13.32
CA TYR A 448 12.00 10.54 -13.30
C TYR A 448 12.66 9.57 -14.27
N MET A 449 12.21 8.31 -14.34
CA MET A 449 12.72 7.35 -15.33
C MET A 449 12.53 7.86 -16.77
N SER A 450 11.37 8.42 -17.08
CA SER A 450 11.06 8.91 -18.43
C SER A 450 11.78 10.22 -18.80
N THR A 451 12.02 11.10 -17.82
CA THR A 451 12.39 12.50 -18.12
C THR A 451 13.61 13.03 -17.38
N GLY A 452 14.16 12.25 -16.43
CA GLY A 452 15.23 12.68 -15.53
C GLY A 452 14.78 13.68 -14.44
N THR A 453 13.47 13.96 -14.32
CA THR A 453 12.92 14.86 -13.30
C THR A 453 11.64 14.30 -12.69
N LEU A 454 11.43 14.55 -11.39
CA LEU A 454 10.21 14.18 -10.68
C LEU A 454 8.96 14.91 -11.22
N TYR A 455 9.17 16.07 -11.84
CA TYR A 455 8.10 16.98 -12.24
C TYR A 455 7.86 16.97 -13.76
N GLY A 456 8.17 15.86 -14.45
CA GLY A 456 7.87 15.64 -15.87
C GLY A 456 6.74 14.62 -16.08
N PRO A 457 6.25 14.38 -17.31
CA PRO A 457 5.30 13.30 -17.60
C PRO A 457 5.94 11.91 -17.35
N GLN A 458 5.11 10.91 -17.03
CA GLN A 458 5.53 9.51 -17.12
C GLN A 458 5.10 8.99 -18.49
N GLU A 459 6.07 8.54 -19.28
CA GLU A 459 5.83 8.04 -20.64
C GLU A 459 4.85 6.86 -20.62
N GLY A 460 3.89 6.86 -21.55
CA GLY A 460 2.86 5.82 -21.67
C GLY A 460 1.78 5.82 -20.57
N ALA A 461 2.00 6.50 -19.44
CA ALA A 461 1.07 6.50 -18.31
C ALA A 461 0.00 7.59 -18.38
N CYS A 462 0.27 8.69 -19.08
CA CYS A 462 -0.63 9.86 -19.14
C CYS A 462 -2.05 9.49 -19.58
N LYS A 463 -2.21 8.63 -20.60
CA LYS A 463 -3.51 8.15 -21.10
C LYS A 463 -4.36 7.44 -20.03
N TYR A 464 -3.72 6.75 -19.08
CA TYR A 464 -4.42 6.02 -18.02
C TYR A 464 -4.81 6.94 -16.86
N MET A 465 -4.01 7.98 -16.60
CA MET A 465 -4.26 8.91 -15.50
C MET A 465 -5.46 9.82 -15.76
N VAL A 466 -5.75 10.18 -17.02
CA VAL A 466 -6.72 11.23 -17.34
C VAL A 466 -8.01 10.73 -17.98
N GLY A 467 -8.13 9.43 -18.29
CA GLY A 467 -9.32 8.87 -18.94
C GLY A 467 -9.57 9.40 -20.36
N VAL A 468 -8.62 10.16 -20.92
CA VAL A 468 -8.69 10.74 -22.27
C VAL A 468 -7.57 10.20 -23.13
N LYS A 469 -7.87 9.93 -24.41
CA LYS A 469 -6.92 9.64 -25.50
C LYS A 469 -5.97 10.80 -25.84
N SER A 470 -5.64 11.69 -24.90
CA SER A 470 -4.67 12.74 -25.13
C SER A 470 -3.28 12.19 -24.87
N VAL A 471 -2.53 12.01 -25.95
CA VAL A 471 -1.12 11.64 -25.94
C VAL A 471 -0.33 12.83 -25.38
N CYS A 472 0.28 12.65 -24.20
CA CYS A 472 1.49 13.41 -23.85
C CYS A 472 2.69 12.66 -24.37
#